data_AF-A0AB36W1R1-F1
#
_entry.id   AF-A0AB36W1R1-F1
#
_cell.length_a   1.000
_cell.length_b   1.000
_cell.length_c   1.000
_cell.angle_alpha   90.00
_cell.angle_beta   90.00
_cell.angle_gamma   90.00
#
_symmetry.space_group_name_H-M   'P 1'
#
loop_
_entity.id
_entity.type
_entity.pdbx_description
1 polymer ?
#
loop_
_entity_poly.entity_id
_entity_poly.type
_entity_poly.pdbx_seq_one_letter_code
_entity_poly.pdbx_strand_id
1 'polypeptide(L)'
;MPAKPLSGTKVTKSCRVCRQNKTKCDAAARRPLPCTYCSKKNIKCVFDVAKPSKRSYDLTEKLVCEVQELHSKLDRIVEKKATLVSQFLRRSAPSTPATPSDMMGVLVSSDSDSDASDSSIPNYIDPIPTLSLSNSFAIHSNSAYEPWTISYDRALFLLNNFREHFLPYLPVLPDSFFENPDLHEIHKQSDLLFWSIIVTSLLNQNSPDEYRTLARHVQNLVVVSCWFNTPRSLYALVTLLILTTWPLPDDRSPKVQSNISVKYISLMKSLSLQFGLHKLDFISEFSKKTDLQVAKKPDVNDIMRARIYKFVNINSNYWLVFLGLSNSNFNGFHQDYIINKAANIDIFNKDRYQDTDNFINSLLKVSLIQSKMNESMNDVVESANKMSKLIHLNMFEKILDDFCKDKTTPLVKDNMIAISLEYSKLQLYVYYFSTVDISLEEYRDIVYRAIRCCSSILAFFSKSFGHFKNFCQIPIHYRFGIELASLVLLDIHSSPLLRSIEDYAFVKTTFLETYRIISSCTGDRSTSTNRLLKIIMKFDQCDKSKLLALKSKQGSFFLIEKMSNYLISGLHYELIWHVYQTEKYGYDEENTDINWNLFGLRPEIPQHQEIMNYVQDSTSIFA
;
A
#
# COMPACT_ATOMS: atom_id res chain seq x y z
N MET A 1 58.14 40.04 -26.90
CA MET A 1 56.95 39.19 -26.87
C MET A 1 56.27 39.35 -25.51
N PRO A 2 55.05 39.90 -25.41
CA PRO A 2 54.39 40.04 -24.11
C PRO A 2 53.53 38.81 -23.78
N ALA A 3 53.53 38.49 -22.49
CA ALA A 3 53.05 37.27 -21.87
C ALA A 3 51.57 36.93 -22.16
N LYS A 4 51.29 35.61 -22.29
CA LYS A 4 49.92 35.05 -22.31
C LYS A 4 49.15 35.48 -21.05
N PRO A 5 47.91 35.97 -21.17
CA PRO A 5 47.11 36.29 -20.00
C PRO A 5 46.67 35.00 -19.29
N LEU A 6 46.83 34.98 -17.96
CA LEU A 6 46.36 33.93 -17.07
C LEU A 6 44.85 33.69 -17.27
N SER A 7 44.49 32.41 -17.37
CA SER A 7 43.13 31.91 -17.58
C SER A 7 42.16 32.48 -16.55
N GLY A 8 41.12 33.18 -17.02
CA GLY A 8 39.99 33.62 -16.19
C GLY A 8 39.70 35.13 -16.17
N THR A 9 40.53 35.96 -16.82
CA THR A 9 40.32 37.42 -16.82
C THR A 9 39.85 37.93 -18.18
N LYS A 10 38.58 38.35 -18.28
CA LYS A 10 38.00 38.89 -19.52
C LYS A 10 38.26 40.41 -19.60
N VAL A 11 38.98 40.83 -20.64
CA VAL A 11 39.17 42.25 -20.98
C VAL A 11 37.87 42.79 -21.59
N THR A 12 37.44 43.99 -21.20
CA THR A 12 36.20 44.58 -21.72
C THR A 12 36.28 44.86 -23.22
N LYS A 13 35.14 44.75 -23.93
CA LYS A 13 35.08 44.94 -25.39
C LYS A 13 35.22 46.41 -25.84
N SER A 14 34.94 47.36 -24.96
CA SER A 14 35.09 48.80 -25.18
C SER A 14 36.12 49.41 -24.21
N CYS A 15 36.80 50.47 -24.65
CA CYS A 15 37.75 51.19 -23.80
C CYS A 15 37.03 52.03 -22.74
N ARG A 16 37.74 52.32 -21.64
CA ARG A 16 37.20 53.05 -20.48
C ARG A 16 36.66 54.43 -20.85
N VAL A 17 37.36 55.16 -21.72
CA VAL A 17 37.03 56.54 -22.13
C VAL A 17 35.72 56.58 -22.93
N CYS A 18 35.57 55.73 -23.96
CA CYS A 18 34.34 55.69 -24.75
C CYS A 18 33.14 55.18 -23.92
N ARG A 19 33.39 54.29 -22.94
CA ARG A 19 32.34 53.81 -22.03
C ARG A 19 31.85 54.92 -21.09
N GLN A 20 32.75 55.72 -20.51
CA GLN A 20 32.38 56.84 -19.64
C GLN A 20 31.63 57.94 -20.40
N ASN A 21 32.07 58.25 -21.62
CA ASN A 21 31.42 59.26 -22.46
C ASN A 21 30.21 58.74 -23.23
N LYS A 22 29.81 57.46 -23.02
CA LYS A 22 28.72 56.76 -23.72
C LYS A 22 28.77 56.89 -25.26
N THR A 23 29.98 56.88 -25.83
CA THR A 23 30.19 56.92 -27.28
C THR A 23 30.53 55.54 -27.84
N LYS A 24 30.19 55.30 -29.11
CA LYS A 24 30.46 54.02 -29.79
C LYS A 24 31.97 53.80 -29.93
N CYS A 25 32.47 52.69 -29.41
CA CYS A 25 33.88 52.33 -29.42
C CYS A 25 34.16 51.31 -30.53
N ASP A 26 35.06 51.64 -31.46
CA ASP A 26 35.48 50.79 -32.58
C ASP A 26 36.86 50.15 -32.36
N ALA A 27 37.30 50.09 -31.11
CA ALA A 27 38.64 49.62 -30.73
C ALA A 27 38.92 48.16 -31.08
N ALA A 28 37.88 47.33 -31.25
CA ALA A 28 38.03 45.93 -31.66
C ALA A 28 38.48 45.79 -33.12
N ALA A 29 38.10 46.72 -34.00
CA ALA A 29 38.44 46.70 -35.42
C ALA A 29 39.80 47.33 -35.73
N ARG A 30 40.30 48.24 -34.87
CA ARG A 30 41.55 49.00 -35.11
C ARG A 30 42.76 48.48 -34.33
N ARG A 31 42.72 47.29 -33.73
CA ARG A 31 43.87 46.75 -32.97
C ARG A 31 45.10 46.58 -33.88
N PRO A 32 46.31 46.99 -33.45
CA PRO A 32 46.72 47.41 -32.10
C PRO A 32 46.63 48.93 -31.82
N LEU A 33 46.05 49.73 -32.72
CA LEU A 33 45.96 51.19 -32.61
C LEU A 33 44.80 51.64 -31.68
N PRO A 34 44.86 52.85 -31.11
CA PRO A 34 43.75 53.41 -30.33
C PRO A 34 42.49 53.58 -31.18
N CYS A 35 41.32 53.50 -30.54
CA CYS A 35 40.05 53.68 -31.24
C CYS A 35 39.90 55.08 -31.85
N THR A 36 39.03 55.23 -32.85
CA THR A 36 38.92 56.49 -33.63
C THR A 36 38.62 57.69 -32.76
N TYR A 37 37.74 57.51 -31.76
CA TYR A 37 37.37 58.54 -30.82
C TYR A 37 38.56 58.99 -29.94
N CYS A 38 39.31 58.03 -29.40
CA CYS A 38 40.48 58.31 -28.56
C CYS A 38 41.63 58.91 -29.37
N SER A 39 41.84 58.48 -30.61
CA SER A 39 42.86 59.02 -31.50
C SER A 39 42.56 60.47 -31.89
N LYS A 40 41.32 60.80 -32.27
CA LYS A 40 40.95 62.18 -32.65
C LYS A 40 41.06 63.18 -31.52
N LYS A 41 40.79 62.76 -30.28
CA LYS A 41 40.91 63.62 -29.09
C LYS A 41 42.30 63.58 -28.43
N ASN A 42 43.23 62.81 -29.00
CA ASN A 42 44.58 62.58 -28.47
C ASN A 42 44.58 62.08 -27.00
N ILE A 43 43.68 61.15 -26.67
CA ILE A 43 43.52 60.56 -25.33
C ILE A 43 43.99 59.10 -25.35
N LYS A 44 44.64 58.65 -24.27
CA LYS A 44 45.13 57.27 -24.14
C LYS A 44 43.98 56.26 -24.05
N CYS A 45 43.92 55.33 -25.01
CA CYS A 45 42.86 54.32 -25.10
C CYS A 45 43.18 53.10 -24.24
N VAL A 46 42.61 53.03 -23.02
CA VAL A 46 42.87 51.95 -22.04
C VAL A 46 41.62 51.07 -21.84
N PHE A 47 41.83 49.76 -21.71
CA PHE A 47 40.77 48.78 -21.42
C PHE A 47 40.89 48.26 -19.99
N ASP A 48 39.75 48.11 -19.32
CA ASP A 48 39.71 47.55 -17.98
C ASP A 48 39.60 46.02 -18.05
N VAL A 49 40.21 45.36 -17.07
CA VAL A 49 40.16 43.91 -16.93
C VAL A 49 39.15 43.58 -15.83
N ALA A 50 38.02 42.98 -16.21
CA ALA A 50 36.98 42.62 -15.25
C ALA A 50 37.34 41.31 -14.53
N LYS A 51 37.42 41.34 -13.20
CA LYS A 51 37.46 40.12 -12.38
C LYS A 51 36.04 39.57 -12.23
N PRO A 52 35.78 38.28 -12.54
CA PRO A 52 34.45 37.70 -12.35
C PRO A 52 34.14 37.51 -10.85
N SER A 53 32.86 37.67 -10.50
CA SER A 53 32.32 37.38 -9.17
C SER A 53 32.38 35.87 -8.88
N LYS A 54 32.98 35.49 -7.74
CA LYS A 54 33.04 34.11 -7.25
C LYS A 54 31.71 33.71 -6.59
N ARG A 55 30.68 33.37 -7.37
CA ARG A 55 29.57 32.48 -6.96
C ARG A 55 28.55 32.34 -8.09
N SER A 56 28.59 31.19 -8.79
CA SER A 56 27.44 30.43 -9.31
C SER A 56 27.77 29.55 -10.52
N TYR A 57 28.83 29.86 -11.29
CA TYR A 57 29.09 29.17 -12.56
C TYR A 57 29.57 27.71 -12.39
N ASP A 58 30.38 27.42 -11.36
CA ASP A 58 30.94 26.09 -11.12
C ASP A 58 29.88 25.04 -10.75
N LEU A 59 28.75 25.45 -10.18
CA LEU A 59 27.62 24.56 -9.89
C LEU A 59 26.81 24.28 -11.15
N THR A 60 26.56 25.30 -11.97
CA THR A 60 25.78 25.12 -13.20
C THR A 60 26.53 24.28 -14.24
N GLU A 61 27.84 24.45 -14.35
CA GLU A 61 28.67 23.63 -15.25
C GLU A 61 28.76 22.18 -14.78
N LYS A 62 28.89 21.93 -13.47
CA LYS A 62 28.80 20.58 -12.89
C LYS A 62 27.44 19.94 -13.12
N LEU A 63 26.34 20.67 -12.91
CA LEU A 63 24.99 20.16 -13.15
C LEU A 63 24.75 19.83 -14.63
N VAL A 64 25.29 20.62 -15.55
CA VAL A 64 25.19 20.33 -16.99
C VAL A 64 25.98 19.06 -17.35
N CYS A 65 27.18 18.89 -16.80
CA CYS A 65 27.96 17.67 -16.98
C CYS A 65 27.26 16.44 -16.38
N GLU A 66 26.68 16.56 -15.18
CA GLU A 66 25.92 15.47 -14.53
C GLU A 66 24.68 15.08 -15.33
N VAL A 67 23.93 16.06 -15.87
CA VAL A 67 22.77 15.80 -16.73
C VAL A 67 23.20 15.10 -18.02
N GLN A 68 24.29 15.54 -18.66
CA GLN A 68 24.82 14.88 -19.85
C GLN A 68 25.29 13.44 -19.56
N GLU A 69 25.92 13.21 -18.40
CA GLU A 69 26.34 11.87 -17.99
C GLU A 69 25.13 10.97 -17.73
N LEU A 70 24.06 11.48 -17.11
CA LEU A 70 22.81 10.75 -16.90
C LEU A 70 22.11 10.39 -18.21
N HIS A 71 22.07 11.31 -19.18
CA HIS A 71 21.54 11.01 -20.52
C HIS A 71 22.33 9.87 -21.18
N SER A 72 23.67 9.90 -21.12
CA SER A 72 24.52 8.84 -21.69
C SER A 72 24.31 7.47 -21.02
N LYS A 73 24.04 7.45 -19.71
CA LYS A 73 23.72 6.22 -18.95
C LYS A 73 22.33 5.69 -19.32
N LEU A 74 21.35 6.57 -19.49
CA LEU A 74 20.00 6.22 -19.90
C LEU A 74 20.00 5.62 -21.32
N ASP A 75 20.71 6.23 -22.25
CA ASP A 75 20.82 5.74 -23.63
C ASP A 75 21.45 4.34 -23.67
N ARG A 76 22.51 4.10 -22.88
CA ARG A 76 23.10 2.75 -22.71
C ARG A 76 22.13 1.73 -22.13
N ILE A 77 21.24 2.13 -21.22
CA ILE A 77 20.23 1.24 -20.63
C ILE A 77 19.14 0.93 -21.65
N VAL A 78 18.70 1.92 -22.43
CA VAL A 78 17.72 1.75 -23.50
C VAL A 78 18.28 0.83 -24.59
N GLU A 79 19.53 1.01 -25.01
CA GLU A 79 20.20 0.11 -25.95
C GLU A 79 20.34 -1.31 -25.40
N LYS A 80 20.78 -1.47 -24.14
CA LYS A 80 20.84 -2.80 -23.50
C LYS A 80 19.47 -3.47 -23.41
N LYS A 81 18.41 -2.72 -23.12
CA LYS A 81 17.03 -3.23 -23.09
C LYS A 81 16.59 -3.65 -24.49
N ALA A 82 16.83 -2.85 -25.52
CA ALA A 82 16.53 -3.22 -26.90
C ALA A 82 17.29 -4.48 -27.34
N THR A 83 18.56 -4.60 -26.94
CA THR A 83 19.40 -5.77 -27.21
C THR A 83 18.85 -7.02 -26.49
N LEU A 84 18.49 -6.90 -25.22
CA LEU A 84 17.88 -7.99 -24.44
C LEU A 84 16.53 -8.41 -25.02
N VAL A 85 15.66 -7.47 -25.38
CA VAL A 85 14.36 -7.76 -26.03
C VAL A 85 14.57 -8.49 -27.37
N SER A 86 15.55 -8.06 -28.16
CA SER A 86 15.90 -8.75 -29.42
C SER A 86 16.53 -10.14 -29.22
N GLN A 87 17.25 -10.36 -28.11
CA GLN A 87 17.77 -11.68 -27.73
C GLN A 87 16.66 -12.60 -27.20
N PHE A 88 15.67 -12.08 -26.49
CA PHE A 88 14.48 -12.83 -26.04
C PHE A 88 13.61 -13.26 -27.23
N LEU A 89 13.41 -12.39 -28.22
CA LEU A 89 12.68 -12.71 -29.45
C LEU A 89 13.39 -13.76 -30.34
N ARG A 90 14.72 -13.90 -30.21
CA ARG A 90 15.51 -14.91 -30.95
C ARG A 90 15.64 -16.26 -30.22
N ARG A 91 15.35 -16.33 -28.91
CA ARG A 91 15.46 -17.55 -28.10
C ARG A 91 14.19 -18.41 -28.05
N SER A 92 13.07 -17.94 -28.61
CA SER A 92 11.84 -18.73 -28.77
C SER A 92 11.91 -19.64 -30.01
N ALA A 93 12.83 -20.60 -30.00
CA ALA A 93 12.79 -21.85 -30.77
C ALA A 93 13.24 -22.97 -29.80
N PRO A 94 12.56 -24.13 -29.76
CA PRO A 94 12.46 -24.92 -28.53
C PRO A 94 13.70 -25.77 -28.24
N SER A 95 14.23 -25.64 -27.03
CA SER A 95 14.95 -26.72 -26.33
C SER A 95 14.96 -26.40 -24.82
N THR A 96 14.24 -27.21 -24.04
CA THR A 96 14.28 -27.29 -22.57
C THR A 96 15.62 -27.89 -22.11
N PRO A 97 16.14 -27.57 -20.90
CA PRO A 97 15.54 -28.00 -19.62
C PRO A 97 15.50 -26.99 -18.44
N ALA A 98 14.38 -27.08 -17.71
CA ALA A 98 14.15 -27.07 -16.25
C ALA A 98 14.55 -25.87 -15.35
N THR A 99 13.53 -25.12 -14.89
CA THR A 99 13.40 -24.54 -13.52
C THR A 99 11.93 -24.58 -13.07
N PRO A 100 11.62 -24.67 -11.76
CA PRO A 100 10.28 -24.99 -11.25
C PRO A 100 9.39 -23.76 -11.09
N SER A 101 9.19 -22.98 -12.16
CA SER A 101 8.24 -21.86 -12.19
C SER A 101 6.99 -22.11 -13.04
N ASP A 102 6.87 -23.29 -13.68
CA ASP A 102 5.77 -23.61 -14.60
C ASP A 102 4.66 -24.52 -14.02
N MET A 103 4.65 -24.82 -12.72
CA MET A 103 3.60 -25.67 -12.11
C MET A 103 2.26 -24.96 -11.80
N MET A 104 1.87 -23.94 -12.58
CA MET A 104 0.48 -23.45 -12.55
C MET A 104 -0.02 -22.96 -13.92
N GLY A 105 0.39 -23.66 -14.99
CA GLY A 105 0.05 -23.32 -16.38
C GLY A 105 -0.49 -24.48 -17.22
N VAL A 106 -0.95 -25.59 -16.63
CA VAL A 106 -1.52 -26.72 -17.38
C VAL A 106 -2.87 -27.10 -16.79
N LEU A 107 -3.94 -26.49 -17.31
CA LEU A 107 -5.29 -27.07 -17.42
C LEU A 107 -6.11 -26.37 -18.53
N VAL A 108 -5.49 -26.03 -19.67
CA VAL A 108 -6.27 -25.57 -20.83
C VAL A 108 -5.79 -26.26 -22.10
N SER A 109 -6.79 -26.80 -22.82
CA SER A 109 -6.79 -27.54 -24.09
C SER A 109 -6.50 -29.04 -23.92
N SER A 110 -7.37 -29.98 -24.32
CA SER A 110 -8.50 -29.95 -25.26
C SER A 110 -9.33 -31.22 -25.08
N ASP A 111 -10.66 -31.11 -25.11
CA ASP A 111 -11.48 -31.90 -26.03
C ASP A 111 -12.88 -31.29 -26.14
N SER A 112 -13.21 -30.97 -27.38
CA SER A 112 -14.50 -30.52 -27.87
C SER A 112 -15.43 -31.72 -27.96
N ASP A 113 -16.56 -31.67 -27.23
CA ASP A 113 -17.87 -32.00 -27.79
C ASP A 113 -19.02 -31.63 -26.83
N SER A 114 -20.09 -31.10 -27.44
CA SER A 114 -21.47 -30.92 -26.95
C SER A 114 -21.82 -29.84 -25.89
N ASP A 115 -22.54 -28.83 -26.39
CA ASP A 115 -23.71 -28.15 -25.82
C ASP A 115 -23.73 -27.74 -24.33
N ALA A 116 -23.35 -26.48 -24.10
CA ALA A 116 -24.09 -25.61 -23.18
C ALA A 116 -23.83 -24.14 -23.56
N SER A 117 -24.92 -23.42 -23.81
CA SER A 117 -24.95 -21.98 -24.06
C SER A 117 -24.40 -21.19 -22.87
N ASP A 118 -23.19 -20.65 -22.99
CA ASP A 118 -22.69 -19.62 -22.07
C ASP A 118 -22.50 -18.31 -22.85
N SER A 119 -23.39 -17.37 -22.59
CA SER A 119 -23.40 -16.04 -23.19
C SER A 119 -22.19 -15.24 -22.73
N SER A 120 -21.14 -15.24 -23.54
CA SER A 120 -20.01 -14.32 -23.40
C SER A 120 -20.46 -12.89 -23.73
N ILE A 121 -20.91 -12.17 -22.69
CA ILE A 121 -21.26 -10.75 -22.79
C ILE A 121 -19.99 -9.98 -23.20
N PRO A 122 -19.98 -9.23 -24.31
CA PRO A 122 -18.84 -8.39 -24.68
C PRO A 122 -18.63 -7.30 -23.63
N ASN A 123 -17.39 -7.13 -23.15
CA ASN A 123 -17.00 -6.03 -22.26
C ASN A 123 -17.15 -4.68 -23.00
N TYR A 124 -18.31 -4.05 -22.87
CA TYR A 124 -18.56 -2.70 -23.37
C TYR A 124 -17.97 -1.68 -22.40
N ILE A 125 -16.94 -0.96 -22.84
CA ILE A 125 -16.22 0.05 -22.04
C ILE A 125 -16.53 1.44 -22.62
N ASP A 126 -17.78 1.86 -22.54
CA ASP A 126 -18.14 3.29 -22.53
C ASP A 126 -18.70 3.62 -21.14
N PRO A 127 -18.45 4.84 -20.61
CA PRO A 127 -19.11 5.27 -19.38
C PRO A 127 -20.61 5.14 -19.55
N ILE A 128 -21.25 4.39 -18.67
CA ILE A 128 -22.70 4.46 -18.52
C ILE A 128 -23.00 5.89 -18.08
N PRO A 129 -23.67 6.71 -18.90
CA PRO A 129 -23.90 8.10 -18.54
C PRO A 129 -24.71 8.17 -17.24
N THR A 130 -24.41 9.16 -16.42
CA THR A 130 -25.20 9.50 -15.24
C THR A 130 -25.95 10.80 -15.50
N LEU A 131 -27.18 10.89 -15.02
CA LEU A 131 -28.00 12.09 -15.11
C LEU A 131 -28.38 12.59 -13.72
N SER A 132 -28.20 13.88 -13.52
CA SER A 132 -28.75 14.63 -12.40
C SER A 132 -30.10 15.21 -12.81
N LEU A 133 -31.19 14.55 -12.40
CA LEU A 133 -32.58 15.01 -12.60
C LEU A 133 -32.99 15.93 -11.45
N SER A 134 -34.14 16.60 -11.55
CA SER A 134 -34.57 17.58 -10.53
C SER A 134 -34.73 16.98 -9.12
N ASN A 135 -35.25 15.75 -9.01
CA ASN A 135 -35.50 15.09 -7.71
C ASN A 135 -34.81 13.73 -7.59
N SER A 136 -33.91 13.38 -8.52
CA SER A 136 -33.26 12.07 -8.54
C SER A 136 -31.96 12.07 -9.32
N PHE A 137 -31.18 11.02 -9.13
CA PHE A 137 -29.97 10.73 -9.89
C PHE A 137 -30.14 9.38 -10.57
N ALA A 138 -29.77 9.29 -11.84
CA ALA A 138 -30.00 8.12 -12.68
C ALA A 138 -28.70 7.59 -13.30
N ILE A 139 -28.55 6.28 -13.31
CA ILE A 139 -27.55 5.53 -14.05
C ILE A 139 -28.28 4.93 -15.26
N HIS A 140 -27.84 5.28 -16.47
CA HIS A 140 -28.47 4.79 -17.70
C HIS A 140 -28.33 3.27 -17.87
N SER A 141 -29.23 2.67 -18.65
CA SER A 141 -29.09 1.29 -19.09
C SER A 141 -28.09 1.17 -20.24
N ASN A 142 -27.45 0.01 -20.39
CA ASN A 142 -26.81 -0.41 -21.63
C ASN A 142 -27.18 -1.87 -21.94
N SER A 143 -26.59 -2.47 -22.98
CA SER A 143 -26.87 -3.87 -23.36
C SER A 143 -26.56 -4.90 -22.26
N ALA A 144 -25.80 -4.54 -21.22
CA ALA A 144 -25.40 -5.39 -20.10
C ALA A 144 -26.01 -4.99 -18.75
N TYR A 145 -26.63 -3.80 -18.63
CA TYR A 145 -27.09 -3.24 -17.35
C TYR A 145 -28.46 -2.58 -17.44
N GLU A 146 -29.31 -2.88 -16.46
CA GLU A 146 -30.60 -2.21 -16.27
C GLU A 146 -30.43 -0.78 -15.74
N PRO A 147 -31.36 0.14 -16.07
CA PRO A 147 -31.31 1.50 -15.56
C PRO A 147 -31.60 1.50 -14.07
N TRP A 148 -30.87 2.31 -13.31
CA TRP A 148 -31.03 2.40 -11.86
C TRP A 148 -31.13 3.85 -11.42
N THR A 149 -31.97 4.16 -10.45
CA THR A 149 -32.21 5.54 -9.99
C THR A 149 -32.26 5.62 -8.47
N ILE A 150 -31.86 6.77 -7.93
CA ILE A 150 -31.95 7.11 -6.51
C ILE A 150 -32.61 8.47 -6.35
N SER A 151 -33.53 8.61 -5.39
CA SER A 151 -34.14 9.90 -5.09
C SER A 151 -33.14 10.84 -4.41
N TYR A 152 -33.37 12.15 -4.55
CA TYR A 152 -32.57 13.17 -3.87
C TYR A 152 -32.55 12.95 -2.35
N ASP A 153 -33.71 12.67 -1.74
CA ASP A 153 -33.82 12.45 -0.30
C ASP A 153 -33.01 11.23 0.18
N ARG A 154 -33.02 10.15 -0.61
CA ARG A 154 -32.23 8.95 -0.28
C ARG A 154 -30.73 9.22 -0.43
N ALA A 155 -30.32 9.96 -1.46
CA ALA A 155 -28.93 10.37 -1.63
C ALA A 155 -28.45 11.29 -0.50
N LEU A 156 -29.30 12.23 -0.06
CA LEU A 156 -29.02 13.13 1.07
C LEU A 156 -28.88 12.36 2.38
N PHE A 157 -29.79 11.41 2.64
CA PHE A 157 -29.70 10.52 3.78
C PHE A 157 -28.38 9.74 3.78
N LEU A 158 -27.97 9.18 2.64
CA LEU A 158 -26.71 8.44 2.52
C LEU A 158 -25.49 9.35 2.70
N LEU A 159 -25.51 10.58 2.18
CA LEU A 159 -24.44 11.56 2.41
C LEU A 159 -24.27 11.90 3.90
N ASN A 160 -25.38 12.11 4.62
CA ASN A 160 -25.33 12.37 6.07
C ASN A 160 -24.84 11.13 6.84
N ASN A 161 -25.30 9.94 6.43
CA ASN A 161 -24.81 8.68 6.99
C ASN A 161 -23.29 8.49 6.77
N PHE A 162 -22.75 8.89 5.62
CA PHE A 162 -21.32 8.91 5.36
C PHE A 162 -20.57 9.80 6.37
N ARG A 163 -21.08 11.02 6.56
CA ARG A 163 -20.50 12.01 7.48
C ARG A 163 -20.42 11.46 8.90
N GLU A 164 -21.46 10.80 9.38
CA GLU A 164 -21.53 10.31 10.76
C GLU A 164 -20.72 9.04 10.99
N HIS A 165 -20.74 8.10 10.05
CA HIS A 165 -20.24 6.74 10.29
C HIS A 165 -18.91 6.39 9.59
N PHE A 166 -18.48 7.18 8.60
CA PHE A 166 -17.30 6.86 7.78
C PHE A 166 -16.26 7.98 7.81
N LEU A 167 -16.68 9.24 7.73
CA LEU A 167 -15.78 10.39 7.79
C LEU A 167 -14.89 10.43 9.06
N PRO A 168 -15.33 10.00 10.26
CA PRO A 168 -14.45 9.98 11.43
C PRO A 168 -13.18 9.13 11.25
N TYR A 169 -13.24 8.09 10.40
CA TYR A 169 -12.08 7.24 10.09
C TYR A 169 -11.22 7.75 8.94
N LEU A 170 -11.77 8.62 8.09
CA LEU A 170 -11.10 9.25 6.95
C LEU A 170 -11.46 10.76 6.89
N PRO A 171 -11.01 11.58 7.86
CA PRO A 171 -11.42 12.99 8.01
C PRO A 171 -10.71 13.92 7.01
N VAL A 172 -10.84 13.61 5.71
CA VAL A 172 -10.21 14.34 4.61
C VAL A 172 -11.12 15.42 4.02
N LEU A 173 -12.44 15.25 4.07
CA LEU A 173 -13.40 16.26 3.62
C LEU A 173 -13.71 17.24 4.78
N PRO A 174 -13.74 18.56 4.54
CA PRO A 174 -14.04 19.54 5.57
C PRO A 174 -15.52 19.54 5.94
N ASP A 175 -15.87 19.95 7.17
CA ASP A 175 -17.27 20.06 7.61
C ASP A 175 -18.13 20.95 6.70
N SER A 176 -17.54 22.00 6.13
CA SER A 176 -18.20 22.90 5.18
C SER A 176 -18.69 22.19 3.91
N PHE A 177 -18.16 21.01 3.57
CA PHE A 177 -18.66 20.19 2.45
C PHE A 177 -20.05 19.60 2.75
N PHE A 178 -20.36 19.41 4.04
CA PHE A 178 -21.61 18.82 4.50
C PHE A 178 -22.60 19.86 5.07
N GLU A 179 -22.22 21.13 5.14
CA GLU A 179 -23.09 22.23 5.54
C GLU A 179 -23.98 22.66 4.36
N ASN A 180 -25.29 22.37 4.42
CA ASN A 180 -26.26 22.64 3.34
C ASN A 180 -25.80 22.09 1.96
N PRO A 181 -25.62 20.76 1.84
CA PRO A 181 -25.03 20.17 0.64
C PRO A 181 -25.94 20.31 -0.57
N ASP A 182 -25.44 20.93 -1.64
CA ASP A 182 -26.08 20.86 -2.96
C ASP A 182 -25.59 19.60 -3.69
N LEU A 183 -26.38 18.52 -3.61
CA LEU A 183 -26.05 17.24 -4.24
C LEU A 183 -25.89 17.35 -5.76
N HIS A 184 -26.64 18.24 -6.42
CA HIS A 184 -26.53 18.40 -7.87
C HIS A 184 -25.19 19.03 -8.25
N GLU A 185 -24.73 20.02 -7.48
CA GLU A 185 -23.41 20.62 -7.67
C GLU A 185 -22.29 19.63 -7.33
N ILE A 186 -22.44 18.83 -6.26
CA ILE A 186 -21.47 17.76 -5.93
C ILE A 186 -21.36 16.74 -7.08
N HIS A 187 -22.49 16.25 -7.59
CA HIS A 187 -22.53 15.33 -8.73
C HIS A 187 -21.91 15.95 -9.99
N LYS A 188 -22.17 17.24 -10.25
CA LYS A 188 -21.62 17.97 -11.39
C LYS A 188 -20.11 18.19 -11.27
N GLN A 189 -19.60 18.49 -10.07
CA GLN A 189 -18.17 18.67 -9.82
C GLN A 189 -17.42 17.34 -9.86
N SER A 190 -18.00 16.28 -9.31
CA SER A 190 -17.43 14.93 -9.37
C SER A 190 -18.48 13.85 -9.20
N ASP A 191 -18.95 13.35 -10.34
CA ASP A 191 -19.82 12.17 -10.46
C ASP A 191 -19.21 10.96 -9.73
N LEU A 192 -17.91 10.73 -9.95
CA LEU A 192 -17.16 9.65 -9.32
C LEU A 192 -17.15 9.74 -7.78
N LEU A 193 -16.96 10.93 -7.19
CA LEU A 193 -16.99 11.09 -5.72
C LEU A 193 -18.40 10.89 -5.17
N PHE A 194 -19.40 11.47 -5.82
CA PHE A 194 -20.80 11.35 -5.43
C PHE A 194 -21.21 9.88 -5.27
N TRP A 195 -21.01 9.07 -6.31
CA TRP A 195 -21.37 7.65 -6.26
C TRP A 195 -20.52 6.84 -5.28
N SER A 196 -19.25 7.21 -5.09
CA SER A 196 -18.36 6.55 -4.14
C SER A 196 -18.78 6.77 -2.68
N ILE A 197 -19.27 7.97 -2.35
CA ILE A 197 -19.83 8.27 -1.02
C ILE A 197 -21.11 7.45 -0.80
N ILE A 198 -22.00 7.42 -1.79
CA ILE A 198 -23.27 6.68 -1.72
C ILE A 198 -23.02 5.19 -1.52
N VAL A 199 -22.19 4.56 -2.35
CA VAL A 199 -21.92 3.11 -2.26
C VAL A 199 -21.25 2.74 -0.93
N THR A 200 -20.33 3.56 -0.44
CA THR A 200 -19.68 3.32 0.86
C THR A 200 -20.69 3.41 2.00
N SER A 201 -21.59 4.38 1.93
CA SER A 201 -22.66 4.55 2.91
C SER A 201 -23.61 3.35 2.99
N LEU A 202 -23.81 2.63 1.89
CA LEU A 202 -24.65 1.43 1.87
C LEU A 202 -24.06 0.25 2.67
N LEU A 203 -22.79 0.28 3.06
CA LEU A 203 -22.16 -0.78 3.85
C LEU A 203 -22.85 -0.99 5.20
N ASN A 204 -23.38 0.07 5.82
CA ASN A 204 -24.11 -0.01 7.08
C ASN A 204 -25.65 -0.08 6.90
N GLN A 205 -26.12 -0.18 5.65
CA GLN A 205 -27.53 -0.24 5.31
C GLN A 205 -27.94 -1.67 4.94
N ASN A 206 -29.21 -2.02 5.14
CA ASN A 206 -29.75 -3.33 4.79
C ASN A 206 -30.19 -3.44 3.31
N SER A 207 -29.39 -2.91 2.37
CA SER A 207 -29.68 -2.91 0.93
C SER A 207 -28.56 -3.57 0.09
N PRO A 208 -28.46 -4.91 0.05
CA PRO A 208 -27.35 -5.61 -0.63
C PRO A 208 -27.38 -5.46 -2.16
N ASP A 209 -28.57 -5.45 -2.77
CA ASP A 209 -28.70 -5.33 -4.23
C ASP A 209 -28.34 -3.93 -4.72
N GLU A 210 -28.77 -2.88 -4.00
CA GLU A 210 -28.34 -1.48 -4.26
C GLU A 210 -26.81 -1.37 -4.22
N TYR A 211 -26.19 -1.95 -3.19
CA TYR A 211 -24.73 -1.94 -3.04
C TYR A 211 -24.04 -2.63 -4.22
N ARG A 212 -24.49 -3.82 -4.64
CA ARG A 212 -23.87 -4.57 -5.73
C ARG A 212 -23.94 -3.81 -7.06
N THR A 213 -25.10 -3.24 -7.38
CA THR A 213 -25.31 -2.45 -8.60
C THR A 213 -24.40 -1.22 -8.60
N LEU A 214 -24.37 -0.48 -7.50
CA LEU A 214 -23.53 0.72 -7.38
C LEU A 214 -22.03 0.41 -7.35
N ALA A 215 -21.61 -0.66 -6.69
CA ALA A 215 -20.20 -1.05 -6.64
C ALA A 215 -19.65 -1.31 -8.05
N ARG A 216 -20.41 -2.00 -8.90
CA ARG A 216 -20.03 -2.24 -10.31
C ARG A 216 -19.98 -0.93 -11.09
N HIS A 217 -20.97 -0.05 -10.90
CA HIS A 217 -20.99 1.26 -11.55
C HIS A 217 -19.77 2.11 -11.18
N VAL A 218 -19.45 2.22 -9.89
CA VAL A 218 -18.28 2.98 -9.39
C VAL A 218 -16.98 2.39 -9.93
N GLN A 219 -16.82 1.07 -10.00
CA GLN A 219 -15.66 0.45 -10.64
C GLN A 219 -15.49 0.89 -12.09
N ASN A 220 -16.59 0.96 -12.86
CA ASN A 220 -16.57 1.42 -14.24
C ASN A 220 -16.25 2.92 -14.33
N LEU A 221 -16.81 3.75 -13.45
CA LEU A 221 -16.49 5.17 -13.37
C LEU A 221 -15.02 5.43 -13.07
N VAL A 222 -14.39 4.63 -12.19
CA VAL A 222 -12.96 4.73 -11.93
C VAL A 222 -12.16 4.41 -13.20
N VAL A 223 -12.50 3.36 -13.94
CA VAL A 223 -11.83 3.03 -15.21
C VAL A 223 -11.86 4.24 -16.15
N VAL A 224 -13.04 4.83 -16.36
CA VAL A 224 -13.21 5.96 -17.30
C VAL A 224 -12.53 7.23 -16.80
N SER A 225 -12.76 7.60 -15.54
CA SER A 225 -12.31 8.88 -14.99
C SER A 225 -10.83 8.92 -14.64
N CYS A 226 -10.26 7.76 -14.30
CA CYS A 226 -8.91 7.66 -13.75
C CYS A 226 -7.90 6.92 -14.66
N TRP A 227 -8.33 6.01 -15.54
CA TRP A 227 -7.43 5.30 -16.45
C TRP A 227 -7.50 5.81 -17.89
N PHE A 228 -8.69 6.03 -18.44
CA PHE A 228 -8.83 6.62 -19.78
C PHE A 228 -8.58 8.13 -19.76
N ASN A 229 -9.05 8.81 -18.72
CA ASN A 229 -8.82 10.22 -18.50
C ASN A 229 -7.80 10.44 -17.39
N THR A 230 -6.99 11.49 -17.50
CA THR A 230 -6.13 11.92 -16.39
C THR A 230 -6.95 12.79 -15.44
N PRO A 231 -7.18 12.36 -14.18
CA PRO A 231 -7.98 13.12 -13.24
C PRO A 231 -7.28 14.42 -12.84
N ARG A 232 -8.03 15.52 -12.76
CA ARG A 232 -7.53 16.87 -12.44
C ARG A 232 -8.26 17.54 -11.28
N SER A 233 -8.79 16.74 -10.37
CA SER A 233 -9.53 17.22 -9.19
C SER A 233 -9.07 16.48 -7.94
N LEU A 234 -9.03 17.18 -6.81
CA LEU A 234 -8.82 16.56 -5.49
C LEU A 234 -9.90 15.53 -5.16
N TYR A 235 -11.12 15.69 -5.70
CA TYR A 235 -12.20 14.72 -5.49
C TYR A 235 -11.84 13.33 -6.02
N ALA A 236 -11.08 13.23 -7.11
CA ALA A 236 -10.60 11.93 -7.60
C ALA A 236 -9.65 11.25 -6.60
N LEU A 237 -8.77 12.02 -5.94
CA LEU A 237 -7.91 11.49 -4.87
C LEU A 237 -8.73 11.06 -3.65
N VAL A 238 -9.71 11.87 -3.23
CA VAL A 238 -10.61 11.52 -2.13
C VAL A 238 -11.38 10.24 -2.45
N THR A 239 -11.88 10.09 -3.67
CA THR A 239 -12.53 8.86 -4.12
C THR A 239 -11.59 7.66 -4.03
N LEU A 240 -10.38 7.74 -4.59
CA LEU A 240 -9.42 6.64 -4.50
C LEU A 240 -9.05 6.32 -3.04
N LEU A 241 -9.02 7.31 -2.15
CA LEU A 241 -8.83 7.10 -0.72
C LEU A 241 -10.02 6.36 -0.08
N ILE A 242 -11.26 6.76 -0.39
CA ILE A 242 -12.46 6.06 0.08
C ILE A 242 -12.41 4.60 -0.39
N LEU A 243 -12.16 4.36 -1.68
CA LEU A 243 -12.13 3.01 -2.27
C LEU A 243 -10.94 2.16 -1.82
N THR A 244 -9.86 2.75 -1.33
CA THR A 244 -8.76 2.01 -0.69
C THR A 244 -8.96 1.82 0.81
N THR A 245 -9.82 2.63 1.44
CA THR A 245 -10.19 2.48 2.86
C THR A 245 -11.30 1.45 3.04
N TRP A 246 -12.28 1.47 2.14
CA TRP A 246 -13.41 0.53 2.02
C TRP A 246 -13.43 -0.06 0.60
N PRO A 247 -12.67 -1.14 0.35
CA PRO A 247 -12.56 -1.72 -0.97
C PRO A 247 -13.87 -2.33 -1.45
N LEU A 248 -14.20 -2.09 -2.72
CA LEU A 248 -15.34 -2.70 -3.40
C LEU A 248 -15.06 -4.18 -3.73
N PRO A 249 -16.10 -5.02 -3.92
CA PRO A 249 -15.94 -6.42 -4.29
C PRO A 249 -15.25 -6.55 -5.66
N ASP A 250 -14.11 -7.23 -5.73
CA ASP A 250 -13.38 -7.47 -6.99
C ASP A 250 -13.37 -8.96 -7.35
N ASP A 251 -14.16 -9.34 -8.35
CA ASP A 251 -14.23 -10.71 -8.87
C ASP A 251 -13.26 -10.94 -10.05
N ARG A 252 -12.53 -9.92 -10.49
CA ARG A 252 -11.81 -9.95 -11.79
C ARG A 252 -10.51 -10.75 -11.77
N SER A 253 -9.90 -11.00 -10.60
CA SER A 253 -8.70 -11.84 -10.50
C SER A 253 -8.66 -12.69 -9.23
N PRO A 254 -8.36 -14.01 -9.34
CA PRO A 254 -8.17 -14.88 -8.19
C PRO A 254 -6.84 -14.64 -7.45
N LYS A 255 -5.85 -14.00 -8.09
CA LYS A 255 -4.53 -13.76 -7.49
C LYS A 255 -4.55 -12.55 -6.56
N VAL A 256 -4.18 -12.74 -5.30
CA VAL A 256 -4.11 -11.66 -4.27
C VAL A 256 -3.18 -10.52 -4.70
N GLN A 257 -2.06 -10.80 -5.38
CA GLN A 257 -1.15 -9.78 -5.91
C GLN A 257 -1.74 -8.93 -7.04
N SER A 258 -2.78 -9.41 -7.71
CA SER A 258 -3.46 -8.67 -8.78
C SER A 258 -4.62 -7.81 -8.25
N ASN A 259 -4.69 -7.59 -6.93
CA ASN A 259 -5.72 -6.79 -6.30
C ASN A 259 -5.78 -5.38 -6.91
N ILE A 260 -6.97 -4.97 -7.34
CA ILE A 260 -7.21 -3.66 -7.95
C ILE A 260 -6.76 -2.49 -7.08
N SER A 261 -6.73 -2.67 -5.75
CA SER A 261 -6.26 -1.67 -4.79
C SER A 261 -4.81 -1.26 -5.05
N VAL A 262 -3.96 -2.17 -5.56
CA VAL A 262 -2.56 -1.84 -5.94
C VAL A 262 -2.53 -0.81 -7.07
N LYS A 263 -3.46 -0.91 -8.03
CA LYS A 263 -3.60 0.07 -9.11
C LYS A 263 -4.09 1.40 -8.57
N TYR A 264 -5.05 1.38 -7.63
CA TYR A 264 -5.57 2.59 -7.00
C TYR A 264 -4.51 3.32 -6.18
N ILE A 265 -3.74 2.63 -5.33
CA ILE A 265 -2.69 3.27 -4.53
C ILE A 265 -1.55 3.82 -5.39
N SER A 266 -1.17 3.14 -6.47
CA SER A 266 -0.13 3.60 -7.40
C SER A 266 -0.54 4.88 -8.12
N LEU A 267 -1.79 4.90 -8.63
CA LEU A 267 -2.34 6.10 -9.26
C LEU A 267 -2.48 7.23 -8.24
N MET A 268 -3.01 6.95 -7.05
CA MET A 268 -3.22 7.92 -5.98
C MET A 268 -1.90 8.58 -5.55
N LYS A 269 -0.82 7.80 -5.39
CA LYS A 269 0.53 8.34 -5.14
C LYS A 269 0.98 9.26 -6.27
N SER A 270 0.88 8.80 -7.51
CA SER A 270 1.29 9.58 -8.70
C SER A 270 0.54 10.91 -8.80
N LEU A 271 -0.78 10.89 -8.59
CA LEU A 271 -1.63 12.08 -8.61
C LEU A 271 -1.30 13.03 -7.45
N SER A 272 -1.03 12.50 -6.25
CA SER A 272 -0.67 13.32 -5.10
C SER A 272 0.63 14.12 -5.33
N LEU A 273 1.60 13.52 -6.04
CA LEU A 273 2.82 14.20 -6.45
C LEU A 273 2.56 15.21 -7.56
N GLN A 274 1.76 14.84 -8.57
CA GLN A 274 1.37 15.73 -9.67
C GLN A 274 0.63 16.97 -9.17
N PHE A 275 -0.18 16.85 -8.12
CA PHE A 275 -0.90 17.97 -7.51
C PHE A 275 -0.03 18.79 -6.54
N GLY A 276 1.22 18.39 -6.31
CA GLY A 276 2.13 19.10 -5.40
C GLY A 276 1.83 18.90 -3.93
N LEU A 277 1.08 17.86 -3.54
CA LEU A 277 0.66 17.67 -2.14
C LEU A 277 1.81 17.40 -1.17
N HIS A 278 2.96 16.97 -1.69
CA HIS A 278 4.22 16.79 -0.97
C HIS A 278 4.93 18.11 -0.63
N LYS A 279 4.53 19.23 -1.25
CA LYS A 279 5.09 20.57 -1.02
C LYS A 279 3.97 21.63 -1.03
N LEU A 280 3.23 21.69 0.07
CA LEU A 280 2.07 22.58 0.19
C LEU A 280 2.42 24.07 -0.02
N ASP A 281 3.62 24.50 0.38
CA ASP A 281 4.07 25.89 0.20
C ASP A 281 4.29 26.29 -1.28
N PHE A 282 4.47 25.31 -2.17
CA PHE A 282 4.83 25.52 -3.58
C PHE A 282 3.81 24.92 -4.57
N ILE A 283 2.57 24.68 -4.13
CA ILE A 283 1.51 24.05 -4.96
C ILE A 283 1.35 24.70 -6.34
N SER A 284 1.47 26.04 -6.41
CA SER A 284 1.32 26.80 -7.66
C SER A 284 2.32 26.41 -8.76
N GLU A 285 3.44 25.75 -8.39
CA GLU A 285 4.45 25.25 -9.33
C GLU A 285 4.04 23.92 -9.99
N PHE A 286 3.15 23.14 -9.37
CA PHE A 286 2.84 21.78 -9.78
C PHE A 286 1.62 21.67 -10.69
N SER A 287 0.56 22.45 -10.45
CA SER A 287 -0.58 22.48 -11.37
C SER A 287 -1.25 23.84 -11.45
N LYS A 288 -1.32 24.37 -12.67
CA LYS A 288 -2.04 25.61 -13.01
C LYS A 288 -3.51 25.37 -13.38
N LYS A 289 -3.93 24.10 -13.53
CA LYS A 289 -5.26 23.71 -14.06
C LYS A 289 -6.03 22.73 -13.17
N THR A 290 -5.49 22.35 -12.01
CA THR A 290 -6.17 21.46 -11.06
C THR A 290 -7.01 22.32 -10.13
N ASP A 291 -8.29 22.00 -10.01
CA ASP A 291 -9.11 22.62 -8.97
C ASP A 291 -8.72 22.01 -7.61
N LEU A 292 -8.15 22.87 -6.77
CA LEU A 292 -7.64 22.52 -5.45
C LEU A 292 -8.45 23.20 -4.34
N GLN A 293 -9.53 23.91 -4.66
CA GLN A 293 -10.31 24.69 -3.70
C GLN A 293 -11.67 24.02 -3.47
N VAL A 294 -11.78 23.32 -2.34
CA VAL A 294 -13.04 22.68 -1.91
C VAL A 294 -13.80 23.59 -0.94
N ALA A 295 -13.07 24.33 -0.11
CA ALA A 295 -13.63 25.32 0.81
C ALA A 295 -13.29 26.76 0.36
N LYS A 296 -14.14 27.71 0.75
CA LYS A 296 -13.91 29.16 0.50
C LYS A 296 -12.69 29.70 1.25
N LYS A 297 -12.30 29.08 2.37
CA LYS A 297 -11.16 29.51 3.20
C LYS A 297 -9.87 28.77 2.78
N PRO A 298 -8.76 29.47 2.54
CA PRO A 298 -7.50 28.85 2.09
C PRO A 298 -6.92 27.89 3.13
N ASP A 299 -6.91 28.26 4.41
CA ASP A 299 -6.36 27.43 5.49
C ASP A 299 -7.03 26.05 5.60
N VAL A 300 -8.35 26.00 5.36
CA VAL A 300 -9.12 24.74 5.37
C VAL A 300 -8.68 23.83 4.22
N ASN A 301 -8.41 24.40 3.05
CA ASN A 301 -7.91 23.63 1.92
C ASN A 301 -6.49 23.11 2.18
N ASP A 302 -5.63 23.87 2.85
CA ASP A 302 -4.27 23.41 3.19
C ASP A 302 -4.28 22.26 4.19
N ILE A 303 -5.15 22.34 5.21
CA ILE A 303 -5.37 21.23 6.15
C ILE A 303 -5.90 20.00 5.41
N MET A 304 -6.91 20.16 4.55
CA MET A 304 -7.47 19.08 3.74
C MET A 304 -6.40 18.40 2.88
N ARG A 305 -5.58 19.19 2.17
CA ARG A 305 -4.49 18.69 1.32
C ARG A 305 -3.46 17.91 2.13
N ALA A 306 -3.08 18.43 3.30
CA ALA A 306 -2.17 17.74 4.22
C ALA A 306 -2.75 16.40 4.69
N ARG A 307 -4.03 16.36 5.08
CA ARG A 307 -4.71 15.13 5.52
C ARG A 307 -4.81 14.11 4.39
N ILE A 308 -5.21 14.53 3.19
CA ILE A 308 -5.22 13.68 1.99
C ILE A 308 -3.85 13.06 1.81
N TYR A 309 -2.79 13.87 1.79
CA TYR A 309 -1.43 13.36 1.54
C TYR A 309 -0.95 12.34 2.58
N LYS A 310 -1.26 12.57 3.86
CA LYS A 310 -0.97 11.61 4.94
C LYS A 310 -1.72 10.30 4.71
N PHE A 311 -3.03 10.36 4.43
CA PHE A 311 -3.84 9.16 4.16
C PHE A 311 -3.43 8.42 2.89
N VAL A 312 -2.95 9.12 1.85
CA VAL A 312 -2.39 8.46 0.66
C VAL A 312 -1.24 7.55 1.04
N ASN A 313 -0.35 8.03 1.92
CA ASN A 313 0.78 7.27 2.42
C ASN A 313 0.35 6.15 3.38
N ILE A 314 -0.55 6.44 4.33
CA ILE A 314 -1.12 5.44 5.26
C ILE A 314 -1.73 4.29 4.46
N ASN A 315 -2.74 4.55 3.63
CA ASN A 315 -3.45 3.51 2.89
C ASN A 315 -2.50 2.71 1.98
N SER A 316 -1.56 3.39 1.31
CA SER A 316 -0.58 2.68 0.50
C SER A 316 0.30 1.76 1.33
N ASN A 317 0.77 2.18 2.51
CA ASN A 317 1.62 1.35 3.35
C ASN A 317 0.85 0.12 3.86
N TYR A 318 -0.38 0.28 4.35
CA TYR A 318 -1.19 -0.86 4.81
C TYR A 318 -1.46 -1.86 3.68
N TRP A 319 -1.84 -1.40 2.49
CA TRP A 319 -2.09 -2.30 1.36
C TRP A 319 -0.84 -3.05 0.92
N LEU A 320 0.29 -2.34 0.76
CA LEU A 320 1.54 -2.98 0.34
C LEU A 320 2.04 -3.97 1.38
N VAL A 321 2.02 -3.59 2.66
CA VAL A 321 2.35 -4.48 3.76
C VAL A 321 1.44 -5.69 3.73
N PHE A 322 0.11 -5.53 3.78
CA PHE A 322 -0.85 -6.63 3.80
C PHE A 322 -0.70 -7.62 2.63
N LEU A 323 -0.33 -7.13 1.46
CA LEU A 323 -0.09 -7.92 0.25
C LEU A 323 1.34 -8.48 0.14
N GLY A 324 2.20 -8.22 1.13
CA GLY A 324 3.59 -8.67 1.14
C GLY A 324 4.46 -8.00 0.07
N LEU A 325 4.07 -6.81 -0.40
CA LEU A 325 4.76 -6.06 -1.44
C LEU A 325 5.64 -4.95 -0.84
N SER A 326 6.85 -4.79 -1.35
CA SER A 326 7.76 -3.72 -0.91
C SER A 326 7.62 -2.43 -1.73
N ASN A 327 7.88 -1.29 -1.08
CA ASN A 327 7.94 0.04 -1.70
C ASN A 327 9.25 0.29 -2.48
N SER A 328 10.23 -0.62 -2.44
CA SER A 328 11.59 -0.43 -2.96
C SER A 328 11.67 0.02 -4.44
N ASN A 329 10.64 -0.27 -5.23
CA ASN A 329 10.55 0.12 -6.65
C ASN A 329 9.59 1.29 -6.93
N PHE A 330 8.86 1.81 -5.93
CA PHE A 330 7.84 2.84 -6.12
C PHE A 330 8.25 4.22 -5.60
N ASN A 331 9.14 4.27 -4.59
CA ASN A 331 9.62 5.50 -4.00
C ASN A 331 11.15 5.50 -4.02
N GLY A 332 11.77 6.12 -5.02
CA GLY A 332 13.13 6.62 -4.83
C GLY A 332 13.17 7.43 -3.54
N PHE A 333 14.22 7.26 -2.73
CA PHE A 333 14.45 7.86 -1.42
C PHE A 333 14.23 9.40 -1.37
N HIS A 334 12.99 9.85 -1.42
CA HIS A 334 12.63 11.24 -1.25
C HIS A 334 12.15 11.41 0.19
N GLN A 335 13.04 11.92 1.03
CA GLN A 335 12.69 12.47 2.32
C GLN A 335 11.60 13.53 2.11
N ASP A 336 10.36 13.16 2.42
CA ASP A 336 9.23 14.04 2.27
C ASP A 336 9.07 14.88 3.54
N TYR A 337 9.19 16.20 3.41
CA TYR A 337 9.12 17.11 4.55
C TYR A 337 7.80 16.99 5.32
N ILE A 338 6.66 16.76 4.65
CA ILE A 338 5.35 16.70 5.31
C ILE A 338 5.22 15.42 6.12
N ILE A 339 5.65 14.30 5.54
CA ILE A 339 5.63 12.99 6.21
C ILE A 339 6.63 12.96 7.36
N ASN A 340 7.87 13.42 7.13
CA ASN A 340 8.89 13.49 8.16
C ASN A 340 8.49 14.46 9.28
N LYS A 341 7.92 15.61 8.95
CA LYS A 341 7.38 16.53 9.95
C LYS A 341 6.26 15.86 10.74
N ALA A 342 5.29 15.23 10.09
CA ALA A 342 4.20 14.54 10.78
C ALA A 342 4.66 13.37 11.67
N ALA A 343 5.68 12.61 11.25
CA ALA A 343 6.21 11.46 11.99
C ALA A 343 7.19 11.84 13.12
N ASN A 344 7.92 12.95 12.94
CA ASN A 344 8.89 13.48 13.90
C ASN A 344 8.34 14.63 14.76
N ILE A 345 7.12 15.11 14.50
CA ILE A 345 6.42 15.99 15.43
C ILE A 345 6.38 15.24 16.75
N ASP A 346 6.90 15.92 17.77
CA ASP A 346 6.92 15.48 19.14
C ASP A 346 5.47 15.14 19.51
N ILE A 347 5.13 13.85 19.52
CA ILE A 347 3.78 13.33 19.82
C ILE A 347 3.34 13.83 21.22
N PHE A 348 4.32 14.27 22.01
CA PHE A 348 4.23 14.83 23.34
C PHE A 348 3.78 16.30 23.37
N ASN A 349 3.77 17.03 22.24
CA ASN A 349 3.29 18.41 22.14
C ASN A 349 1.82 18.48 21.64
N LYS A 350 0.93 17.81 22.38
CA LYS A 350 -0.52 17.71 22.09
C LYS A 350 -1.18 19.07 21.88
N ASP A 351 -0.76 20.08 22.64
CA ASP A 351 -1.39 21.41 22.67
C ASP A 351 -1.29 22.17 21.35
N ARG A 352 -0.45 21.70 20.41
CA ARG A 352 -0.18 22.37 19.13
C ARG A 352 -1.11 21.97 18.00
N TYR A 353 -1.84 20.85 18.11
CA TYR A 353 -2.63 20.28 17.00
C TYR A 353 -4.02 19.83 17.47
N GLN A 354 -4.97 19.82 16.54
CA GLN A 354 -6.30 19.23 16.77
C GLN A 354 -6.18 17.71 17.04
N ASP A 355 -7.09 17.17 17.84
CA ASP A 355 -7.12 15.74 18.18
C ASP A 355 -7.17 14.83 16.94
N THR A 356 -7.93 15.24 15.92
CA THR A 356 -7.99 14.53 14.63
C THR A 356 -6.64 14.49 13.92
N ASP A 357 -5.88 15.58 13.90
CA ASP A 357 -4.56 15.61 13.29
C ASP A 357 -3.52 14.83 14.10
N ASN A 358 -3.63 14.83 15.44
CA ASN A 358 -2.83 14.01 16.33
C ASN A 358 -3.06 12.51 16.06
N PHE A 359 -4.32 12.11 15.87
CA PHE A 359 -4.68 10.75 15.49
C PHE A 359 -4.07 10.36 14.14
N ILE A 360 -4.23 11.19 13.11
CA ILE A 360 -3.68 10.92 11.77
C ILE A 360 -2.15 10.81 11.80
N ASN A 361 -1.47 11.69 12.54
CA ASN A 361 -0.01 11.64 12.69
C ASN A 361 0.45 10.35 13.39
N SER A 362 -0.30 9.92 14.41
CA SER A 362 -0.07 8.67 15.13
C SER A 362 -0.20 7.47 14.21
N LEU A 363 -1.30 7.39 13.45
CA LEU A 363 -1.56 6.32 12.49
C LEU A 363 -0.49 6.30 11.38
N LEU A 364 -0.11 7.47 10.86
CA LEU A 364 0.98 7.61 9.89
C LEU A 364 2.29 7.06 10.43
N LYS A 365 2.67 7.40 11.65
CA LYS A 365 3.91 6.90 12.26
C LYS A 365 3.93 5.38 12.36
N VAL A 366 2.83 4.76 12.80
CA VAL A 366 2.72 3.29 12.84
C VAL A 366 2.85 2.69 11.44
N SER A 367 2.15 3.24 10.44
CA SER A 367 2.24 2.78 9.05
C SER A 367 3.65 2.87 8.45
N LEU A 368 4.44 3.88 8.85
CA LEU A 368 5.82 4.06 8.38
C LEU A 368 6.73 2.99 8.97
N ILE A 369 6.53 2.65 10.25
CA ILE A 369 7.26 1.55 10.91
C ILE A 369 6.93 0.22 10.21
N GLN A 370 5.64 -0.05 9.95
CA GLN A 370 5.20 -1.24 9.22
C GLN A 370 5.84 -1.34 7.83
N SER A 371 5.85 -0.24 7.06
CA SER A 371 6.50 -0.18 5.75
C SER A 371 8.01 -0.42 5.86
N LYS A 372 8.67 0.22 6.83
CA LYS A 372 10.13 0.10 6.98
C LYS A 372 10.55 -1.30 7.40
N MET A 373 9.74 -1.94 8.25
CA MET A 373 9.92 -3.33 8.63
C MET A 373 9.74 -4.26 7.43
N ASN A 374 8.70 -4.06 6.62
CA ASN A 374 8.44 -4.85 5.42
C ASN A 374 9.56 -4.69 4.37
N GLU A 375 10.05 -3.48 4.13
CA GLU A 375 11.21 -3.22 3.26
C GLU A 375 12.47 -3.93 3.77
N SER A 376 12.78 -3.77 5.06
CA SER A 376 13.95 -4.41 5.68
C SER A 376 13.88 -5.93 5.59
N MET A 377 12.69 -6.51 5.75
CA MET A 377 12.51 -7.96 5.62
C MET A 377 12.60 -8.41 4.17
N ASN A 378 12.09 -7.64 3.20
CA ASN A 378 12.24 -7.94 1.77
C ASN A 378 13.72 -8.03 1.39
N ASP A 379 14.52 -7.02 1.79
CA ASP A 379 15.96 -6.99 1.51
C ASP A 379 16.68 -8.18 2.16
N VAL A 380 16.27 -8.54 3.38
CA VAL A 380 16.83 -9.69 4.10
C VAL A 380 16.49 -11.01 3.39
N VAL A 381 15.26 -11.18 2.90
CA VAL A 381 14.85 -12.39 2.17
C VAL A 381 15.60 -12.53 0.84
N GLU A 382 15.88 -11.43 0.15
CA GLU A 382 16.72 -11.41 -1.05
C GLU A 382 18.21 -11.68 -0.73
N SER A 383 18.65 -11.37 0.50
CA SER A 383 20.02 -11.58 0.96
C SER A 383 20.24 -12.96 1.59
N ALA A 384 21.29 -13.69 1.20
CA ALA A 384 21.54 -15.04 1.72
C ALA A 384 21.94 -15.12 3.21
N ASN A 385 22.09 -14.00 3.92
CA ASN A 385 22.65 -13.97 5.27
C ASN A 385 21.57 -13.97 6.38
N LYS A 386 21.32 -15.15 6.98
CA LYS A 386 20.29 -15.36 8.02
C LYS A 386 20.55 -14.61 9.33
N MET A 387 21.81 -14.35 9.70
CA MET A 387 22.17 -13.62 10.92
C MET A 387 21.67 -12.15 10.87
N SER A 388 21.57 -11.58 9.67
CA SER A 388 20.96 -10.26 9.45
C SER A 388 19.49 -10.24 9.88
N LYS A 389 18.74 -11.30 9.57
CA LYS A 389 17.30 -11.39 9.83
C LYS A 389 16.96 -11.24 11.30
N LEU A 390 17.58 -12.04 12.16
CA LEU A 390 17.30 -12.03 13.60
C LEU A 390 17.62 -10.68 14.23
N ILE A 391 18.71 -10.02 13.81
CA ILE A 391 19.10 -8.69 14.29
C ILE A 391 18.00 -7.66 13.96
N HIS A 392 17.53 -7.65 12.71
CA HIS A 392 16.46 -6.75 12.30
C HIS A 392 15.16 -7.02 13.05
N LEU A 393 14.79 -8.29 13.24
CA LEU A 393 13.59 -8.65 13.99
C LEU A 393 13.65 -8.17 15.45
N ASN A 394 14.76 -8.43 16.16
CA ASN A 394 14.96 -7.99 17.54
C ASN A 394 14.99 -6.46 17.66
N MET A 395 15.55 -5.77 16.66
CA MET A 395 15.54 -4.30 16.60
C MET A 395 14.11 -3.77 16.49
N PHE A 396 13.30 -4.30 15.57
CA PHE A 396 11.91 -3.87 15.41
C PHE A 396 11.03 -4.25 16.61
N GLU A 397 11.28 -5.39 17.24
CA GLU A 397 10.61 -5.78 18.49
C GLU A 397 10.85 -4.72 19.58
N LYS A 398 12.11 -4.35 19.80
CA LYS A 398 12.47 -3.31 20.76
C LYS A 398 11.82 -1.95 20.42
N ILE A 399 11.82 -1.56 19.15
CA ILE A 399 11.17 -0.32 18.69
C ILE A 399 9.68 -0.34 19.04
N LEU A 400 8.97 -1.43 18.72
CA LEU A 400 7.53 -1.56 18.99
C LEU A 400 7.23 -1.61 20.50
N ASP A 401 8.06 -2.26 21.29
CA ASP A 401 7.92 -2.30 22.75
C ASP A 401 8.16 -0.94 23.39
N ASP A 402 9.13 -0.16 22.90
CA ASP A 402 9.41 1.18 23.42
C ASP A 402 8.22 2.12 23.20
N PHE A 403 7.42 1.94 22.14
CA PHE A 403 6.15 2.66 21.96
C PHE A 403 5.07 2.27 22.98
N CYS A 404 5.15 1.08 23.59
CA CYS A 404 4.18 0.60 24.57
C CYS A 404 4.59 0.86 26.03
N LYS A 405 5.88 1.04 26.32
CA LYS A 405 6.40 1.20 27.70
C LYS A 405 5.94 2.48 28.38
N ASP A 406 5.87 3.57 27.64
CA ASP A 406 5.43 4.84 28.20
C ASP A 406 3.89 4.89 28.19
N LYS A 407 3.25 4.41 29.27
CA LYS A 407 1.78 4.50 29.45
C LYS A 407 1.23 5.93 29.41
N THR A 408 2.11 6.95 29.43
CA THR A 408 1.74 8.35 29.25
C THR A 408 1.71 8.78 27.79
N THR A 409 2.29 8.00 26.86
CA THR A 409 2.24 8.30 25.43
C THR A 409 0.80 8.35 24.92
N PRO A 410 0.45 9.39 24.15
CA PRO A 410 -0.86 9.53 23.52
C PRO A 410 -1.27 8.34 22.63
N LEU A 411 -0.29 7.64 22.07
CA LEU A 411 -0.46 6.52 21.14
C LEU A 411 -1.22 5.34 21.73
N VAL A 412 -1.04 5.06 23.03
CA VAL A 412 -1.62 3.87 23.69
C VAL A 412 -3.00 4.18 24.28
N LYS A 413 -3.38 5.46 24.40
CA LYS A 413 -4.70 5.86 24.94
C LYS A 413 -5.85 5.60 23.97
N ASP A 414 -5.56 5.64 22.67
CA ASP A 414 -6.55 5.41 21.62
C ASP A 414 -6.59 3.92 21.25
N ASN A 415 -7.75 3.27 21.43
CA ASN A 415 -7.92 1.85 21.13
C ASN A 415 -7.62 1.52 19.65
N MET A 416 -7.90 2.43 18.72
CA MET A 416 -7.70 2.22 17.28
C MET A 416 -6.22 2.21 16.93
N ILE A 417 -5.46 3.15 17.50
CA ILE A 417 -4.00 3.15 17.37
C ILE A 417 -3.39 1.91 18.04
N ALA A 418 -3.93 1.48 19.18
CA ALA A 418 -3.52 0.25 19.84
C ALA A 418 -3.75 -0.98 18.94
N ILE A 419 -4.90 -1.10 18.26
CA ILE A 419 -5.14 -2.17 17.26
C ILE A 419 -4.06 -2.17 16.19
N SER A 420 -3.72 -0.99 15.65
CA SER A 420 -2.68 -0.88 14.62
C SER A 420 -1.28 -1.24 15.13
N LEU A 421 -0.95 -0.90 16.37
CA LEU A 421 0.33 -1.26 16.98
C LEU A 421 0.41 -2.78 17.19
N GLU A 422 -0.64 -3.39 17.72
CA GLU A 422 -0.71 -4.84 17.89
C GLU A 422 -0.70 -5.58 16.54
N TYR A 423 -1.32 -5.03 15.48
CA TYR A 423 -1.17 -5.55 14.12
C TYR A 423 0.28 -5.48 13.63
N SER A 424 1.02 -4.42 13.97
CA SER A 424 2.45 -4.30 13.63
C SER A 424 3.31 -5.34 14.36
N LYS A 425 2.99 -5.65 15.62
CA LYS A 425 3.63 -6.75 16.36
C LYS A 425 3.28 -8.10 15.75
N LEU A 426 2.02 -8.31 15.36
CA LEU A 426 1.61 -9.53 14.69
C LEU A 426 2.34 -9.71 13.34
N GLN A 427 2.48 -8.64 12.55
CA GLN A 427 3.30 -8.62 11.34
C GLN A 427 4.75 -9.07 11.64
N LEU A 428 5.35 -8.55 12.71
CA LEU A 428 6.70 -8.95 13.14
C LEU A 428 6.78 -10.44 13.46
N TYR A 429 5.83 -10.98 14.23
CA TYR A 429 5.83 -12.40 14.60
C TYR A 429 5.60 -13.32 13.40
N VAL A 430 4.82 -12.89 12.39
CA VAL A 430 4.72 -13.63 11.12
C VAL A 430 6.07 -13.73 10.41
N TYR A 431 6.96 -12.74 10.55
CA TYR A 431 8.32 -12.87 10.01
C TYR A 431 9.19 -13.87 10.78
N TYR A 432 8.97 -14.01 12.09
CA TYR A 432 9.59 -15.08 12.90
C TYR A 432 9.05 -16.48 12.58
N PHE A 433 7.84 -16.60 12.02
CA PHE A 433 7.25 -17.89 11.62
C PHE A 433 7.95 -18.55 10.45
N SER A 434 8.83 -17.84 9.75
CA SER A 434 9.70 -18.40 8.72
C SER A 434 11.09 -18.68 9.27
N THR A 435 11.90 -19.45 8.54
CA THR A 435 13.22 -19.89 9.02
C THR A 435 14.08 -18.75 9.58
N VAL A 436 14.47 -18.88 10.85
CA VAL A 436 15.32 -17.97 11.62
C VAL A 436 16.22 -18.84 12.53
N ASP A 437 17.41 -18.35 12.87
CA ASP A 437 18.36 -19.05 13.75
C ASP A 437 17.96 -18.90 15.23
N ILE A 438 16.94 -19.66 15.64
CA ILE A 438 16.39 -19.69 17.00
C ILE A 438 16.08 -21.13 17.43
N SER A 439 16.14 -21.38 18.73
CA SER A 439 15.75 -22.66 19.32
C SER A 439 14.23 -22.86 19.28
N LEU A 440 13.80 -24.12 19.41
CA LEU A 440 12.37 -24.45 19.51
C LEU A 440 11.70 -23.76 20.71
N GLU A 441 12.40 -23.61 21.84
CA GLU A 441 11.83 -22.95 23.04
C GLU A 441 11.61 -21.46 22.80
N GLU A 442 12.59 -20.76 22.22
CA GLU A 442 12.45 -19.35 21.83
C GLU A 442 11.33 -19.18 20.79
N TYR A 443 11.21 -20.12 19.84
CA TYR A 443 10.14 -20.13 18.86
C TYR A 443 8.76 -20.29 19.49
N ARG A 444 8.61 -21.20 20.47
CA ARG A 444 7.38 -21.34 21.25
C ARG A 444 7.04 -20.04 21.97
N ASP A 445 8.00 -19.36 22.59
CA ASP A 445 7.76 -18.07 23.25
C ASP A 445 7.29 -16.99 22.27
N ILE A 446 7.76 -17.01 21.02
CA ILE A 446 7.24 -16.14 19.95
C ILE A 446 5.79 -16.51 19.60
N VAL A 447 5.46 -17.80 19.49
CA VAL A 447 4.08 -18.26 19.25
C VAL A 447 3.13 -17.77 20.36
N TYR A 448 3.51 -17.88 21.63
CA TYR A 448 2.71 -17.35 22.75
C TYR A 448 2.61 -15.81 22.74
N ARG A 449 3.64 -15.09 22.30
CA ARG A 449 3.55 -13.65 22.07
C ARG A 449 2.57 -13.32 20.95
N ALA A 450 2.57 -14.07 19.84
CA ALA A 450 1.63 -13.90 18.75
C ALA A 450 0.18 -14.15 19.18
N ILE A 451 -0.09 -15.21 19.95
CA ILE A 451 -1.42 -15.50 20.52
C ILE A 451 -1.92 -14.34 21.40
N ARG A 452 -1.05 -13.80 22.27
CA ARG A 452 -1.37 -12.63 23.10
C ARG A 452 -1.69 -11.39 22.26
N CYS A 453 -0.96 -11.16 21.17
CA CYS A 453 -1.27 -10.08 20.23
C CYS A 453 -2.62 -10.30 19.54
N CYS A 454 -2.92 -11.51 19.05
CA CYS A 454 -4.23 -11.83 18.48
C CYS A 454 -5.38 -11.55 19.46
N SER A 455 -5.25 -11.99 20.71
CA SER A 455 -6.22 -11.73 21.77
C SER A 455 -6.35 -10.22 22.09
N SER A 456 -5.24 -9.48 22.10
CA SER A 456 -5.24 -8.03 22.34
C SER A 456 -5.90 -7.26 21.21
N ILE A 457 -5.61 -7.61 19.94
CA ILE A 457 -6.27 -7.06 18.75
C ILE A 457 -7.78 -7.26 18.89
N LEU A 458 -8.21 -8.48 19.19
CA LEU A 458 -9.63 -8.81 19.36
C LEU A 458 -10.28 -8.01 20.49
N ALA A 459 -9.63 -7.89 21.65
CA ALA A 459 -10.16 -7.14 22.78
C ALA A 459 -10.33 -5.64 22.47
N PHE A 460 -9.34 -5.00 21.84
CA PHE A 460 -9.45 -3.60 21.44
C PHE A 460 -10.45 -3.40 20.29
N PHE A 461 -10.52 -4.37 19.38
CA PHE A 461 -11.47 -4.37 18.28
C PHE A 461 -12.91 -4.46 18.78
N SER A 462 -13.23 -5.43 19.65
CA SER A 462 -14.57 -5.57 20.25
C SER A 462 -14.99 -4.33 21.04
N LYS A 463 -14.05 -3.65 21.71
CA LYS A 463 -14.32 -2.36 22.40
C LYS A 463 -14.66 -1.22 21.43
N SER A 464 -13.96 -1.14 20.30
CA SER A 464 -14.10 -0.01 19.37
C SER A 464 -15.21 -0.25 18.32
N PHE A 465 -15.41 -1.51 17.94
CA PHE A 465 -16.22 -1.91 16.79
C PHE A 465 -17.29 -2.96 17.11
N GLY A 466 -17.45 -3.40 18.36
CA GLY A 466 -18.40 -4.48 18.72
C GLY A 466 -19.87 -4.17 18.42
N HIS A 467 -20.21 -2.91 18.14
CA HIS A 467 -21.55 -2.50 17.73
C HIS A 467 -21.80 -2.61 16.22
N PHE A 468 -20.76 -2.73 15.39
CA PHE A 468 -20.91 -2.84 13.95
C PHE A 468 -21.39 -4.23 13.56
N LYS A 469 -22.47 -4.26 12.76
CA LYS A 469 -23.02 -5.52 12.24
C LYS A 469 -22.25 -6.04 11.04
N ASN A 470 -21.79 -5.14 10.17
CA ASN A 470 -21.08 -5.50 8.95
C ASN A 470 -19.58 -5.24 9.09
N PHE A 471 -18.76 -6.29 9.04
CA PHE A 471 -17.30 -6.18 9.10
C PHE A 471 -16.71 -5.40 7.93
N CYS A 472 -17.38 -5.32 6.77
CA CYS A 472 -16.93 -4.49 5.64
C CYS A 472 -17.04 -2.98 5.88
N GLN A 473 -17.83 -2.54 6.87
CA GLN A 473 -17.91 -1.13 7.26
C GLN A 473 -16.62 -0.65 7.94
N ILE A 474 -15.82 -1.58 8.45
CA ILE A 474 -14.62 -1.25 9.22
C ILE A 474 -13.48 -0.95 8.25
N PRO A 475 -12.73 0.16 8.45
CA PRO A 475 -11.59 0.51 7.62
C PRO A 475 -10.55 -0.61 7.56
N ILE A 476 -9.88 -0.74 6.42
CA ILE A 476 -8.83 -1.75 6.21
C ILE A 476 -7.72 -1.72 7.26
N HIS A 477 -7.42 -0.56 7.85
CA HIS A 477 -6.37 -0.38 8.85
C HIS A 477 -6.57 -1.28 10.08
N TYR A 478 -7.82 -1.62 10.38
CA TYR A 478 -8.21 -2.45 11.52
C TYR A 478 -8.72 -3.82 11.09
N ARG A 479 -9.30 -3.89 9.88
CA ARG A 479 -9.77 -5.15 9.28
C ARG A 479 -8.64 -6.15 9.07
N PHE A 480 -7.51 -5.70 8.52
CA PHE A 480 -6.35 -6.54 8.24
C PHE A 480 -5.79 -7.22 9.49
N GLY A 481 -5.89 -6.58 10.66
CA GLY A 481 -5.47 -7.17 11.93
C GLY A 481 -6.29 -8.40 12.31
N ILE A 482 -7.62 -8.33 12.17
CA ILE A 482 -8.52 -9.45 12.44
C ILE A 482 -8.36 -10.57 11.39
N GLU A 483 -8.24 -10.19 10.11
CA GLU A 483 -8.01 -11.15 9.03
C GLU A 483 -6.70 -11.94 9.26
N LEU A 484 -5.60 -11.25 9.60
CA LEU A 484 -4.33 -11.90 9.91
C LEU A 484 -4.39 -12.74 11.19
N ALA A 485 -5.01 -12.23 12.25
CA ALA A 485 -5.17 -12.95 13.51
C ALA A 485 -5.90 -14.27 13.31
N SER A 486 -6.94 -14.31 12.46
CA SER A 486 -7.68 -15.54 12.16
C SER A 486 -6.80 -16.60 11.49
N LEU A 487 -5.93 -16.22 10.55
CA LEU A 487 -5.00 -17.14 9.89
C LEU A 487 -3.93 -17.64 10.86
N VAL A 488 -3.38 -16.74 11.68
CA VAL A 488 -2.35 -17.09 12.68
C VAL A 488 -2.90 -18.07 13.70
N LEU A 489 -4.10 -17.84 14.24
CA LEU A 489 -4.72 -18.72 15.21
C LEU A 489 -5.07 -20.10 14.60
N LEU A 490 -5.54 -20.12 13.35
CA LEU A 490 -5.85 -21.36 12.62
C LEU A 490 -4.61 -22.24 12.43
N ASP A 491 -3.50 -21.64 11.99
CA ASP A 491 -2.25 -22.37 11.75
C ASP A 491 -1.61 -22.84 13.06
N ILE A 492 -1.59 -21.98 14.09
CA ILE A 492 -1.10 -22.34 15.42
C ILE A 492 -1.91 -23.51 16.01
N HIS A 493 -3.25 -23.46 15.95
CA HIS A 493 -4.13 -24.54 16.43
C HIS A 493 -3.85 -25.87 15.73
N SER A 494 -3.46 -25.82 14.46
CA SER A 494 -3.17 -27.00 13.65
C SER A 494 -1.72 -27.51 13.79
N SER A 495 -0.92 -26.88 14.65
CA SER A 495 0.50 -27.20 14.85
C SER A 495 0.79 -27.73 16.26
N PRO A 496 1.76 -28.64 16.45
CA PRO A 496 2.15 -29.18 17.75
C PRO A 496 3.11 -28.27 18.53
N LEU A 497 2.84 -26.97 18.54
CA LEU A 497 3.73 -25.95 19.13
C LEU A 497 3.31 -25.47 20.53
N LEU A 498 2.07 -25.75 20.96
CA LEU A 498 1.58 -25.33 22.27
C LEU A 498 2.00 -26.34 23.36
N ARG A 499 2.03 -25.88 24.61
CA ARG A 499 2.51 -26.65 25.76
C ARG A 499 1.41 -27.45 26.46
N SER A 500 0.14 -27.12 26.25
CA SER A 500 -0.99 -27.77 26.94
C SER A 500 -2.26 -27.78 26.09
N ILE A 501 -3.20 -28.69 26.39
CA ILE A 501 -4.53 -28.73 25.76
C ILE A 501 -5.35 -27.47 26.10
N GLU A 502 -5.15 -26.91 27.30
CA GLU A 502 -5.81 -25.66 27.71
C GLU A 502 -5.43 -24.50 26.79
N ASP A 503 -4.16 -24.44 26.35
CA ASP A 503 -3.72 -23.45 25.36
C ASP A 503 -4.41 -23.64 24.00
N TYR A 504 -4.59 -24.89 23.55
CA TYR A 504 -5.35 -25.17 22.33
C TYR A 504 -6.80 -24.74 22.46
N ALA A 505 -7.43 -24.97 23.61
CA ALA A 505 -8.79 -24.53 23.89
C ALA A 505 -8.90 -23.00 23.85
N PHE A 506 -7.94 -22.28 24.46
CA PHE A 506 -7.88 -20.82 24.42
C PHE A 506 -7.72 -20.28 22.99
N VAL A 507 -6.81 -20.86 22.20
CA VAL A 507 -6.60 -20.49 20.79
C VAL A 507 -7.87 -20.73 19.99
N LYS A 508 -8.54 -21.87 20.19
CA LYS A 508 -9.81 -22.20 19.54
C LYS A 508 -10.91 -21.20 19.89
N THR A 509 -11.10 -20.86 21.17
CA THR A 509 -12.11 -19.86 21.58
C THR A 509 -11.83 -18.50 20.94
N THR A 510 -10.56 -18.06 20.96
CA THR A 510 -10.15 -16.79 20.36
C THR A 510 -10.39 -16.80 18.84
N PHE A 511 -10.04 -17.91 18.17
CA PHE A 511 -10.28 -18.09 16.75
C PHE A 511 -11.78 -18.01 16.42
N LEU A 512 -12.63 -18.72 17.14
CA LEU A 512 -14.07 -18.72 16.90
C LEU A 512 -14.68 -17.32 17.04
N GLU A 513 -14.19 -16.51 17.97
CA GLU A 513 -14.62 -15.12 18.10
C GLU A 513 -14.16 -14.27 16.90
N THR A 514 -12.90 -14.40 16.47
CA THR A 514 -12.42 -13.72 15.24
C THR A 514 -13.20 -14.15 14.00
N TYR A 515 -13.50 -15.45 13.88
CA TYR A 515 -14.27 -16.00 12.77
C TYR A 515 -15.70 -15.46 12.75
N ARG A 516 -16.36 -15.37 13.91
CA ARG A 516 -17.70 -14.76 14.04
C ARG A 516 -17.70 -13.33 13.53
N ILE A 517 -16.70 -12.53 13.90
CA ILE A 517 -16.55 -11.14 13.41
C ILE A 517 -16.40 -11.10 11.90
N ILE A 518 -15.49 -11.90 11.32
CA ILE A 518 -15.26 -11.93 9.86
C ILE A 518 -16.53 -12.38 9.11
N SER A 519 -17.23 -13.38 9.65
CA SER A 519 -18.45 -13.96 9.08
C SER A 519 -19.69 -13.06 9.20
N SER A 520 -19.63 -11.96 9.97
CA SER A 520 -20.75 -11.03 10.13
C SER A 520 -21.07 -10.23 8.85
N CYS A 521 -20.23 -10.32 7.82
CA CYS A 521 -20.51 -9.80 6.48
C CYS A 521 -21.71 -10.52 5.86
N THR A 522 -22.86 -9.87 5.77
CA THR A 522 -24.04 -10.40 5.07
C THR A 522 -23.84 -10.38 3.53
N GLY A 523 -23.82 -11.54 2.89
CA GLY A 523 -24.00 -11.71 1.43
C GLY A 523 -22.82 -11.27 0.54
N ASP A 524 -23.11 -10.88 -0.71
CA ASP A 524 -22.15 -10.56 -1.79
C ASP A 524 -21.35 -9.26 -1.60
N ARG A 525 -21.21 -8.78 -0.36
CA ARG A 525 -20.66 -7.44 -0.07
C ARG A 525 -19.12 -7.39 0.01
N SER A 526 -18.42 -8.53 0.08
CA SER A 526 -16.94 -8.56 0.03
C SER A 526 -16.38 -9.87 -0.50
N THR A 527 -15.89 -9.83 -1.74
CA THR A 527 -15.19 -10.95 -2.36
C THR A 527 -13.90 -11.34 -1.61
N SER A 528 -13.15 -10.36 -1.07
CA SER A 528 -11.88 -10.67 -0.38
C SER A 528 -12.10 -11.40 0.94
N THR A 529 -13.09 -10.97 1.72
CA THR A 529 -13.46 -11.65 2.98
C THR A 529 -14.04 -13.03 2.70
N ASN A 530 -14.83 -13.18 1.64
CA ASN A 530 -15.34 -14.48 1.21
C ASN A 530 -14.22 -15.43 0.77
N ARG A 531 -13.15 -14.93 0.12
CA ARG A 531 -11.98 -15.74 -0.23
C ARG A 531 -11.23 -16.21 1.02
N LEU A 532 -11.03 -15.33 2.00
CA LEU A 532 -10.41 -15.70 3.27
C LEU A 532 -11.22 -16.79 3.98
N LEU A 533 -12.54 -16.62 4.10
CA LEU A 533 -13.43 -17.62 4.70
C LEU A 533 -13.36 -18.96 3.96
N LYS A 534 -13.33 -18.96 2.62
CA LYS A 534 -13.15 -20.18 1.82
C LYS A 534 -11.82 -20.89 2.12
N ILE A 535 -10.73 -20.15 2.29
CA ILE A 535 -9.43 -20.72 2.63
C ILE A 535 -9.46 -21.33 4.02
N ILE A 536 -10.04 -20.63 5.00
CA ILE A 536 -10.21 -21.13 6.37
C ILE A 536 -10.99 -22.46 6.36
N MET A 537 -12.13 -22.51 5.67
CA MET A 537 -12.95 -23.73 5.56
C MET A 537 -12.22 -24.88 4.88
N LYS A 538 -11.53 -24.61 3.77
CA LYS A 538 -10.78 -25.63 3.03
C LYS A 538 -9.58 -26.15 3.82
N PHE A 539 -8.87 -25.27 4.53
CA PHE A 539 -7.73 -25.67 5.35
C PHE A 539 -8.16 -26.49 6.55
N ASP A 540 -9.27 -26.12 7.20
CA ASP A 540 -9.82 -26.90 8.33
C ASP A 540 -10.21 -28.33 7.92
N GLN A 541 -10.66 -28.54 6.69
CA GLN A 541 -10.96 -29.86 6.13
C GLN A 541 -9.72 -30.69 5.80
N CYS A 542 -8.52 -30.12 5.85
CA CYS A 542 -7.29 -30.85 5.53
C CYS A 542 -6.90 -31.81 6.66
N ASP A 543 -6.35 -32.96 6.28
CA ASP A 543 -5.80 -33.93 7.23
C ASP A 543 -4.48 -33.39 7.83
N LYS A 544 -4.60 -32.85 9.06
CA LYS A 544 -3.50 -32.24 9.81
C LYS A 544 -2.34 -33.21 10.03
N SER A 545 -2.62 -34.51 10.23
CA SER A 545 -1.60 -35.53 10.47
C SER A 545 -0.65 -35.66 9.27
N LYS A 546 -1.20 -35.62 8.04
CA LYS A 546 -0.42 -35.69 6.80
C LYS A 546 0.41 -34.43 6.57
N LEU A 547 -0.16 -33.25 6.85
CA LEU A 547 0.58 -32.00 6.77
C LEU A 547 1.79 -31.99 7.72
N LEU A 548 1.61 -32.51 8.94
CA LEU A 548 2.69 -32.65 9.92
C LEU A 548 3.74 -33.69 9.51
N ALA A 549 3.33 -34.81 8.93
CA ALA A 549 4.27 -35.81 8.39
C ALA A 549 5.14 -35.20 7.27
N LEU A 550 4.57 -34.36 6.41
CA LEU A 550 5.33 -33.63 5.38
C LEU A 550 6.34 -32.63 5.97
N LYS A 551 5.96 -31.87 7.01
CA LYS A 551 6.89 -30.97 7.72
C LYS A 551 8.01 -31.74 8.43
N SER A 552 7.66 -32.86 9.05
CA SER A 552 8.60 -33.79 9.68
C SER A 552 9.67 -34.29 8.71
N LYS A 553 9.28 -34.70 7.49
CA LYS A 553 10.22 -35.12 6.43
C LYS A 553 11.19 -34.02 6.01
N GLN A 554 10.77 -32.76 6.10
CA GLN A 554 11.62 -31.59 5.79
C GLN A 554 12.51 -31.16 6.97
N GLY A 555 12.29 -31.72 8.17
CA GLY A 555 13.07 -31.40 9.36
C GLY A 555 12.86 -29.97 9.87
N SER A 556 11.68 -29.39 9.64
CA SER A 556 11.34 -28.02 10.03
C SER A 556 10.13 -27.98 10.98
N PHE A 557 10.26 -27.17 12.03
CA PHE A 557 9.18 -26.87 12.99
C PHE A 557 8.53 -25.50 12.74
N PHE A 558 8.94 -24.79 11.69
CA PHE A 558 8.43 -23.45 11.37
C PHE A 558 7.02 -23.52 10.78
N LEU A 559 6.24 -22.47 11.02
CA LEU A 559 4.89 -22.38 10.47
C LEU A 559 4.93 -22.07 8.97
N ILE A 560 5.82 -21.16 8.54
CA ILE A 560 6.00 -20.75 7.13
C ILE A 560 7.33 -21.30 6.60
N GLU A 561 7.28 -22.20 5.62
CA GLU A 561 8.48 -22.78 5.03
C GLU A 561 8.70 -22.26 3.61
N LYS A 562 7.72 -22.47 2.74
CA LYS A 562 7.88 -22.26 1.30
C LYS A 562 7.60 -20.83 0.87
N MET A 563 6.63 -20.18 1.51
CA MET A 563 6.07 -18.90 1.08
C MET A 563 6.67 -17.69 1.82
N SER A 564 7.85 -17.85 2.43
CA SER A 564 8.55 -16.78 3.17
C SER A 564 8.87 -15.54 2.31
N ASN A 565 9.03 -15.72 1.00
CA ASN A 565 9.24 -14.64 0.03
C ASN A 565 8.04 -13.69 -0.13
N TYR A 566 6.87 -14.08 0.37
CA TYR A 566 5.65 -13.25 0.34
C TYR A 566 5.44 -12.48 1.64
N LEU A 567 6.45 -12.40 2.51
CA LEU A 567 6.44 -11.57 3.73
C LEU A 567 5.19 -11.87 4.59
N ILE A 568 4.40 -10.86 4.95
CA ILE A 568 3.22 -11.05 5.81
C ILE A 568 2.16 -11.94 5.13
N SER A 569 2.05 -11.88 3.80
CA SER A 569 1.14 -12.74 3.03
C SER A 569 1.65 -14.17 2.92
N GLY A 570 2.89 -14.43 3.37
CA GLY A 570 3.48 -15.77 3.39
C GLY A 570 2.56 -16.78 4.06
N LEU A 571 1.98 -16.44 5.21
CA LEU A 571 1.04 -17.32 5.92
C LEU A 571 -0.20 -17.66 5.07
N HIS A 572 -0.78 -16.66 4.42
CA HIS A 572 -1.95 -16.85 3.55
C HIS A 572 -1.63 -17.82 2.40
N TYR A 573 -0.49 -17.64 1.74
CA TYR A 573 -0.06 -18.51 0.66
C TYR A 573 0.39 -19.89 1.14
N GLU A 574 0.96 -20.01 2.34
CA GLU A 574 1.35 -21.29 2.94
C GLU A 574 0.11 -22.16 3.20
N LEU A 575 -0.97 -21.56 3.75
CA LEU A 575 -2.23 -22.27 3.97
C LEU A 575 -2.89 -22.69 2.65
N ILE A 576 -2.87 -21.84 1.61
CA ILE A 576 -3.34 -22.22 0.27
C ILE A 576 -2.49 -23.38 -0.28
N TRP A 577 -1.17 -23.33 -0.08
CA TRP A 577 -0.27 -24.38 -0.52
C TRP A 577 -0.56 -25.71 0.19
N HIS A 578 -0.84 -25.69 1.49
CA HIS A 578 -1.26 -26.87 2.24
C HIS A 578 -2.57 -27.45 1.70
N VAL A 579 -3.59 -26.62 1.45
CA VAL A 579 -4.85 -27.04 0.81
C VAL A 579 -4.57 -27.71 -0.55
N TYR A 580 -3.74 -27.07 -1.38
CA TYR A 580 -3.36 -27.62 -2.68
C TYR A 580 -2.62 -28.96 -2.56
N GLN A 581 -1.73 -29.10 -1.59
CA GLN A 581 -1.01 -30.35 -1.35
C GLN A 581 -1.98 -31.47 -0.98
N THR A 582 -2.92 -31.21 -0.07
CA THR A 582 -3.92 -32.19 0.35
C THR A 582 -4.87 -32.57 -0.79
N GLU A 583 -5.30 -31.61 -1.63
CA GLU A 583 -6.19 -31.87 -2.77
C GLU A 583 -5.49 -32.61 -3.93
N LYS A 584 -4.21 -32.32 -4.19
CA LYS A 584 -3.48 -32.85 -5.35
C LYS A 584 -2.76 -34.17 -5.08
N TYR A 585 -2.11 -34.32 -3.93
CA TYR A 585 -1.40 -35.55 -3.57
C TYR A 585 -2.35 -36.59 -2.97
N GLY A 586 -3.55 -36.71 -3.54
CA GLY A 586 -4.56 -37.65 -3.09
C GLY A 586 -3.97 -39.05 -2.93
N TYR A 587 -4.08 -39.58 -1.72
CA TYR A 587 -3.94 -41.00 -1.39
C TYR A 587 -2.61 -41.71 -1.74
N ASP A 588 -1.45 -41.04 -1.67
CA ASP A 588 -0.20 -41.80 -1.50
C ASP A 588 -0.12 -42.24 -0.02
N GLU A 589 -0.45 -43.51 0.26
CA GLU A 589 -0.45 -44.15 1.60
C GLU A 589 0.95 -44.23 2.25
N GLU A 590 1.99 -43.70 1.62
CA GLU A 590 3.37 -43.89 2.05
C GLU A 590 3.83 -42.83 3.07
N ASN A 591 3.71 -43.24 4.34
CA ASN A 591 4.29 -42.69 5.56
C ASN A 591 3.66 -41.42 6.13
N THR A 592 2.69 -41.64 7.03
CA THR A 592 2.22 -40.72 8.09
C THR A 592 3.17 -40.66 9.30
N ASP A 593 4.41 -41.14 9.17
CA ASP A 593 5.37 -41.13 10.28
C ASP A 593 5.80 -39.69 10.63
N ILE A 594 5.44 -39.25 11.84
CA ILE A 594 5.70 -37.91 12.35
C ILE A 594 6.85 -38.02 13.36
N ASN A 595 7.95 -37.33 13.10
CA ASN A 595 9.05 -37.19 14.05
C ASN A 595 8.69 -36.16 15.12
N TRP A 596 7.98 -36.61 16.16
CA TRP A 596 7.54 -35.76 17.27
C TRP A 596 8.66 -35.07 18.05
N ASN A 597 9.87 -35.66 18.04
CA ASN A 597 11.05 -35.06 18.67
C ASN A 597 11.44 -33.72 18.02
N LEU A 598 11.15 -33.53 16.73
CA LEU A 598 11.35 -32.26 16.02
C LEU A 598 10.55 -31.12 16.67
N PHE A 599 9.36 -31.44 17.18
CA PHE A 599 8.48 -30.53 17.89
C PHE A 599 8.69 -30.59 19.40
N GLY A 600 9.75 -31.24 19.89
CA GLY A 600 10.04 -31.38 21.31
C GLY A 600 9.00 -32.20 22.08
N LEU A 601 8.22 -33.04 21.38
CA LEU A 601 7.24 -33.94 21.96
C LEU A 601 7.81 -35.36 22.00
N ARG A 602 7.62 -36.02 23.14
CA ARG A 602 8.19 -37.32 23.48
C ARG A 602 7.06 -38.28 23.86
N PRO A 603 6.87 -39.41 23.18
CA PRO A 603 5.77 -40.34 23.44
C PRO A 603 5.75 -40.88 24.88
N GLU A 604 6.89 -40.89 25.57
CA GLU A 604 7.02 -41.41 26.93
C GLU A 604 6.40 -40.48 27.99
N ILE A 605 6.09 -39.23 27.65
CA ILE A 605 5.54 -38.24 28.56
C ILE A 605 4.02 -38.15 28.34
N PRO A 606 3.18 -38.44 29.37
CA PRO A 606 1.72 -38.45 29.21
C PRO A 606 1.14 -37.16 28.65
N GLN A 607 1.62 -36.00 29.12
CA GLN A 607 1.20 -34.69 28.62
C GLN A 607 1.53 -34.48 27.13
N HIS A 608 2.65 -35.02 26.66
CA HIS A 608 3.00 -34.94 25.24
C HIS A 608 2.10 -35.86 24.41
N GLN A 609 1.79 -37.05 24.92
CA GLN A 609 0.87 -37.97 24.26
C GLN A 609 -0.53 -37.37 24.11
N GLU A 610 -1.01 -36.65 25.12
CA GLU A 610 -2.26 -35.89 25.06
C GLU A 610 -2.26 -34.85 23.94
N ILE A 611 -1.17 -34.08 23.79
CA ILE A 611 -1.03 -33.07 22.71
C ILE A 611 -0.96 -33.76 21.34
N MET A 612 -0.20 -34.86 21.23
CA MET A 612 -0.07 -35.65 20.00
C MET A 612 -1.44 -36.14 19.52
N ASN A 613 -2.20 -36.77 20.42
CA ASN A 613 -3.55 -37.24 20.15
C ASN A 613 -4.47 -36.07 19.80
N TYR A 614 -4.44 -34.96 20.55
CA TYR A 614 -5.29 -33.79 20.25
C TYR A 614 -5.06 -33.25 18.84
N VAL A 615 -3.80 -33.09 18.42
CA VAL A 615 -3.49 -32.52 17.10
C VAL A 615 -3.85 -33.50 15.97
N GLN A 616 -3.75 -34.81 16.20
CA GLN A 616 -4.16 -35.84 15.24
C GLN A 616 -5.68 -36.01 15.16
N ASP A 617 -6.37 -35.97 16.30
CA ASP A 617 -7.81 -36.27 16.43
C ASP A 617 -8.70 -35.01 16.28
N SER A 618 -8.14 -33.80 16.38
CA SER A 618 -8.90 -32.56 16.21
C SER A 618 -9.31 -32.37 14.74
N THR A 619 -10.37 -33.07 14.35
CA THR A 619 -10.92 -33.10 12.98
C THR A 619 -11.32 -31.73 12.47
N SER A 620 -11.75 -30.81 13.35
CA SER A 620 -12.11 -29.44 12.98
C SER A 620 -11.91 -28.46 14.14
N ILE A 621 -11.43 -27.26 13.85
CA ILE A 621 -11.39 -26.13 14.80
C ILE A 621 -12.80 -25.60 15.14
N PHE A 622 -13.82 -25.97 14.34
CA PHE A 622 -15.22 -25.57 14.54
C PHE A 622 -16.05 -26.56 15.36
N ALA A 623 -15.55 -27.78 15.57
CA ALA A 623 -16.26 -28.86 16.25
C ALA A 623 -16.51 -28.61 17.75
#